data_AF-A0A527U7D7-F1
#
_entry.id   AF-A0A527U7D7-F1
#
_cell.length_a   1.000
_cell.length_b   1.000
_cell.length_c   1.000
_cell.angle_alpha   90.00
_cell.angle_beta   90.00
_cell.angle_gamma   90.00
#
_symmetry.space_group_name_H-M   'P 1'
#
loop_
_entity.id
_entity.type
_entity.pdbx_description
1 polymer ?
#
loop_
_entity_poly.entity_id
_entity_poly.type
_entity_poly.pdbx_seq_one_letter_code
_entity_poly.pdbx_strand_id
1 'polypeptide(L)'
;MIRGTEAVSRVDHCISAHVSAEHDHRRALAAMSATALLELEMGLCEGTGAPLAAVLARTALHIHDRASAGSFLPPSSDPLL
;
A
#
# COMPACT_ATOMS: atom_id res chain seq x y z
N MET A 1 -14.77 -2.69 -11.14
CA MET A 1 -16.05 -2.64 -10.40
C MET A 1 -15.90 -1.61 -9.29
N ILE A 2 -16.06 -0.33 -9.61
CA ILE A 2 -16.04 0.76 -8.63
C ILE A 2 -17.44 0.81 -8.04
N ARG A 3 -17.57 0.51 -6.74
CA ARG A 3 -18.86 0.50 -6.04
C ARG A 3 -19.45 1.92 -6.07
N GLY A 4 -20.75 1.99 -6.32
CA GLY A 4 -21.54 3.23 -6.33
C GLY A 4 -21.46 3.98 -5.00
N THR A 5 -21.88 5.23 -5.04
CA THR A 5 -21.76 6.26 -4.00
C THR A 5 -22.48 5.90 -2.69
N GLU A 6 -21.85 5.06 -1.88
CA GLU A 6 -22.12 4.91 -0.45
C GLU A 6 -21.35 6.00 0.32
N ALA A 7 -21.77 6.35 1.54
CA ALA A 7 -21.07 7.36 2.35
C ALA A 7 -19.61 6.94 2.58
N VAL A 8 -18.66 7.68 1.99
CA VAL A 8 -17.22 7.40 2.08
C VAL A 8 -16.78 7.50 3.55
N SER A 9 -16.37 6.37 4.11
CA SER A 9 -15.83 6.30 5.45
C SER A 9 -14.41 6.88 5.46
N ARG A 10 -13.95 7.38 6.62
CA ARG A 10 -12.59 7.93 6.76
C ARG A 10 -11.48 6.92 6.47
N VAL A 11 -11.78 5.62 6.41
CA VAL A 11 -10.77 4.57 6.19
C VAL A 11 -10.77 4.01 4.77
N ASP A 12 -11.73 4.40 3.92
CA ASP A 12 -11.85 3.85 2.56
C ASP A 12 -10.67 4.23 1.64
N HIS A 13 -9.95 5.31 1.99
CA HIS A 13 -8.75 5.75 1.29
C HIS A 13 -7.45 5.33 2.00
N CYS A 14 -7.54 4.64 3.13
CA CYS A 14 -6.37 4.16 3.85
C CYS A 14 -5.82 2.89 3.20
N ILE A 15 -4.49 2.78 3.19
CA ILE A 15 -3.77 1.59 2.71
C ILE A 15 -3.14 0.90 3.90
N SER A 16 -3.40 -0.40 4.07
CA SER A 16 -2.73 -1.23 5.06
C SER A 16 -1.36 -1.66 4.52
N ALA A 17 -0.28 -1.16 5.13
CA ALA A 17 1.08 -1.42 4.66
C ALA A 17 1.51 -2.88 4.80
N HIS A 18 1.36 -3.46 5.99
CA HIS A 18 1.70 -4.86 6.24
C HIS A 18 0.76 -5.50 7.25
N VAL A 19 0.81 -6.82 7.31
CA VAL A 19 0.26 -7.59 8.43
C VAL A 19 1.24 -7.49 9.60
N SER A 20 0.82 -6.89 10.71
CA SER A 20 1.59 -6.89 11.96
C SER A 20 1.69 -8.30 12.53
N ALA A 21 2.81 -8.60 13.20
CA ALA A 21 3.00 -9.82 13.99
C ALA A 21 2.11 -9.87 15.24
N GLU A 22 1.41 -8.79 15.56
CA GLU A 22 0.39 -8.76 16.62
C GLU A 22 -0.81 -9.65 16.27
N HIS A 23 -1.22 -10.47 17.24
CA HIS A 23 -2.23 -11.53 17.04
C HIS A 23 -3.56 -11.03 16.45
N ASP A 24 -4.03 -9.87 16.89
CA ASP A 24 -5.35 -9.36 16.51
C ASP A 24 -5.36 -8.53 15.22
N HIS A 25 -4.20 -8.22 14.64
CA HIS A 25 -4.15 -7.35 13.46
C HIS A 25 -4.85 -7.96 12.23
N ARG A 26 -4.70 -9.27 12.01
CA ARG A 26 -5.42 -9.97 10.94
C ARG A 26 -6.95 -9.92 11.13
N ARG A 27 -7.42 -9.98 12.38
CA ARG A 27 -8.84 -9.87 12.70
C ARG A 27 -9.35 -8.45 12.43
N ALA A 28 -8.57 -7.44 12.78
CA ALA A 28 -8.88 -6.04 12.47
C ALA A 28 -8.98 -5.79 10.96
N LEU A 29 -8.03 -6.30 10.17
CA LEU A 29 -8.08 -6.21 8.70
C LEU A 29 -9.33 -6.87 8.12
N ALA A 30 -9.69 -8.06 8.60
CA ALA A 30 -10.91 -8.75 8.17
C ALA A 30 -12.19 -7.96 8.50
N ALA A 31 -12.27 -7.37 9.69
CA ALA A 31 -13.41 -6.53 10.09
C ALA A 31 -13.55 -5.27 9.21
N MET A 32 -12.43 -4.72 8.73
CA MET A 32 -12.40 -3.59 7.79
C MET A 32 -12.56 -4.01 6.33
N SER A 33 -12.68 -5.32 6.04
CA SER A 33 -12.61 -5.85 4.67
C SER A 33 -11.37 -5.37 3.90
N ALA A 34 -10.26 -5.15 4.61
CA ALA A 34 -9.01 -4.63 4.07
C ALA A 34 -8.00 -5.76 3.86
N THR A 35 -7.10 -5.57 2.89
CA THR A 35 -5.96 -6.47 2.64
C THR A 35 -4.68 -5.66 2.72
N ALA A 36 -3.69 -6.16 3.45
CA ALA A 36 -2.39 -5.51 3.55
C ALA A 36 -1.50 -5.84 2.36
N LEU A 37 -0.56 -4.94 2.04
CA LEU A 37 0.33 -5.12 0.88
C LEU A 37 1.42 -6.18 1.11
N LEU A 38 1.87 -6.35 2.36
CA LEU A 38 3.05 -7.17 2.71
C LEU A 38 2.81 -8.04 3.96
N GLU A 39 3.48 -9.18 4.03
CA GLU A 39 3.61 -10.01 5.24
C GLU A 39 5.09 -10.14 5.60
N LEU A 40 5.55 -9.41 6.62
CA LEU A 40 6.97 -9.26 6.96
C LEU A 40 7.32 -9.70 8.40
N GLU A 41 6.35 -10.28 9.12
CA GLU A 41 6.50 -10.67 10.53
C GLU A 41 7.00 -9.54 11.46
N MET A 42 6.74 -8.27 11.10
CA MET A 42 7.12 -7.11 11.90
C MET A 42 6.06 -6.80 12.97
N GLY A 43 6.50 -6.58 14.21
CA GLY A 43 5.64 -6.19 15.35
C GLY A 43 5.96 -4.81 15.92
N LEU A 44 6.64 -3.94 15.16
CA LEU A 44 7.04 -2.61 15.64
C LEU A 44 5.96 -1.59 15.35
N CYS A 45 5.29 -1.15 16.41
CA CYS A 45 4.28 -0.10 16.36
C CYS A 45 4.93 1.26 16.51
N GLU A 46 5.12 1.97 15.39
CA GLU A 46 5.53 3.39 15.36
C GLU A 46 5.30 4.01 13.96
N GLY A 47 4.49 3.36 13.11
CA GLY A 47 4.29 3.78 11.72
C GLY A 47 5.40 3.34 10.77
N THR A 48 6.28 2.42 11.18
CA THR A 48 7.39 1.86 10.37
C THR A 48 6.94 1.23 9.05
N GLY A 49 5.70 0.76 8.96
CA GLY A 49 5.10 0.29 7.71
C GLY A 49 4.77 1.39 6.69
N ALA A 50 4.56 2.64 7.12
CA ALA A 50 4.10 3.71 6.23
C ALA A 50 5.14 4.07 5.15
N PRO A 51 6.45 4.22 5.46
CA PRO A 51 7.48 4.40 4.43
C PRO A 51 7.51 3.27 3.40
N LEU A 52 7.30 2.01 3.81
CA LEU A 52 7.27 0.85 2.90
C LEU A 52 6.10 0.95 1.91
N ALA A 53 4.91 1.28 2.42
CA ALA A 53 3.74 1.48 1.57
C ALA A 53 3.92 2.66 0.60
N ALA A 54 4.57 3.74 1.04
CA ALA A 54 4.84 4.90 0.18
C ALA A 54 5.76 4.55 -1.00
N VAL A 55 6.84 3.79 -0.76
CA VAL A 55 7.75 3.34 -1.83
C VAL A 55 7.04 2.39 -2.80
N LEU A 56 6.20 1.47 -2.29
CA LEU A 56 5.41 0.58 -3.15
C LEU A 56 4.40 1.36 -4.00
N ALA A 57 3.71 2.34 -3.42
CA ALA A 57 2.78 3.19 -4.16
C ALA A 57 3.50 3.97 -5.27
N ARG A 58 4.67 4.56 -4.97
CA ARG A 58 5.50 5.25 -5.97
C ARG A 58 5.95 4.31 -7.09
N THR A 59 6.39 3.11 -6.73
CA THR A 59 6.84 2.09 -7.69
C THR A 59 5.70 1.61 -8.57
N ALA A 60 4.52 1.35 -7.99
CA ALA A 60 3.33 0.96 -8.74
C ALA A 60 2.90 2.04 -9.73
N LEU A 61 2.92 3.32 -9.31
CA LEU A 61 2.63 4.45 -10.19
C LEU A 61 3.66 4.53 -11.33
N HIS A 62 4.94 4.37 -11.02
CA HIS A 62 6.00 4.38 -12.02
C HIS A 62 5.80 3.27 -13.06
N ILE A 63 5.54 2.04 -12.61
CA ILE A 63 5.29 0.90 -13.51
C ILE A 63 4.03 1.16 -14.35
N HIS A 64 2.96 1.69 -13.76
CA HIS A 64 1.72 1.98 -14.48
C HIS A 64 1.92 3.01 -15.60
N ASP A 65 2.58 4.12 -15.29
CA ASP A 65 2.93 5.17 -16.26
C ASP A 65 3.78 4.62 -17.40
N ARG A 66 4.83 3.88 -17.07
CA ARG A 66 5.79 3.33 -18.03
C ARG A 66 5.27 2.17 -18.86
N ALA A 67 4.44 1.31 -18.29
CA ALA A 67 3.74 0.27 -19.02
C ALA A 67 2.76 0.87 -20.03
N SER A 68 2.07 1.97 -19.66
CA SER A 68 1.20 2.68 -20.59
C SER A 68 1.97 3.38 -21.73
N ALA A 69 3.20 3.83 -21.46
CA ALA A 69 4.08 4.49 -22.43
C ALA A 69 5.00 3.54 -23.23
N GLY A 70 4.94 2.22 -23.00
CA GLY A 70 5.76 1.22 -23.70
C GLY A 70 7.26 1.23 -23.36
N SER A 71 7.68 1.82 -22.22
CA SER A 71 9.10 1.98 -21.86
C SER A 71 9.39 1.49 -20.44
N PHE A 72 9.75 0.21 -20.28
CA PHE A 72 9.98 -0.43 -18.97
C PHE A 72 11.29 -0.02 -18.26
N LEU A 73 12.14 0.82 -18.86
CA LEU A 73 13.47 1.12 -18.31
C LEU A 73 13.35 2.09 -17.10
N PRO A 74 13.99 1.79 -15.94
CA PRO A 74 14.03 2.74 -14.83
C PRO A 74 14.74 4.04 -15.25
N PRO A 75 14.28 5.22 -14.79
CA PRO A 75 15.00 6.46 -15.01
C PRO A 75 16.32 6.38 -14.25
N SER A 76 17.44 6.55 -14.95
CA SER A 76 18.79 6.61 -14.37
C SER A 76 19.03 7.84 -13.49
N SER A 77 17.99 8.57 -13.08
CA SER A 77 18.09 9.97 -12.62
C SER A 77 16.92 10.41 -11.74
N ASP A 78 16.39 9.54 -10.86
CA ASP A 78 15.50 10.00 -9.78
C ASP A 78 16.38 10.55 -8.63
N PRO A 79 16.37 11.86 -8.32
CA PRO A 79 17.26 12.46 -7.32
C PRO A 79 16.82 12.22 -5.86
N LEU A 80 15.88 11.30 -5.63
CA LEU A 80 15.32 10.96 -4.31
C LEU A 80 15.63 9.52 -3.88
N LEU A 81 16.63 8.92 -4.52
CA LEU A 81 17.36 7.74 -4.04
C LEU A 81 18.83 8.12 -3.85
#